data_AF-A0A1S3NNN1-F1
#
_entry.id   AF-A0A1S3NNN1-F1
#
_cell.length_a   1.000
_cell.length_b   1.000
_cell.length_c   1.000
_cell.angle_alpha   90.00
_cell.angle_beta   90.00
_cell.angle_gamma   90.00
#
_symmetry.space_group_name_H-M   'P 1'
#
loop_
_entity.id
_entity.type
_entity.pdbx_description
1 polymer ?
#
loop_
_entity_poly.entity_id
_entity_poly.type
_entity_poly.pdbx_seq_one_letter_code
_entity_poly.pdbx_strand_id
1 'polypeptide(L)'
;MEEQIKAYYDVLGDQGVGMEGPLVDAEGFPRADVNVYQIRTAKHSISCIQNYHKAIMVEIEMALHRLHAREKAKRDQDQAESQAESMEQEVTLPSPFARADAVSQGSPACQAVSVYSA
;
A
#
# COMPACT_ATOMS: atom_id res chain seq x y z
N MET A 1 11.66 16.96 7.43
CA MET A 1 12.89 16.13 7.54
C MET A 1 13.98 16.62 6.61
N GLU A 2 13.67 16.85 5.33
CA GLU A 2 14.65 17.29 4.33
C GLU A 2 15.33 18.62 4.68
N GLU A 3 14.59 19.62 5.16
CA GLU A 3 15.17 20.89 5.61
C GLU A 3 16.15 20.73 6.78
N GLN A 4 15.85 19.84 7.73
CA GLN A 4 16.74 19.55 8.85
C GLN A 4 17.99 18.81 8.38
N ILE A 5 17.84 17.83 7.50
CA ILE A 5 18.97 17.14 6.86
C ILE A 5 19.85 18.16 6.12
N LYS A 6 19.24 19.06 5.34
CA LYS A 6 19.94 20.12 4.62
C LYS A 6 20.72 21.01 5.59
N ALA A 7 20.10 21.46 6.69
CA ALA A 7 20.77 22.28 7.69
C ALA A 7 22.01 21.57 8.28
N TYR A 8 21.94 20.27 8.54
CA TYR A 8 23.12 19.52 8.99
C TYR A 8 24.18 19.33 7.90
N TYR A 9 23.78 19.17 6.63
CA TYR A 9 24.72 19.16 5.52
C TYR A 9 25.40 20.52 5.32
N ASP A 10 24.69 21.62 5.54
CA ASP A 10 25.26 22.97 5.51
C ASP A 10 26.32 23.10 6.63
N VAL A 11 26.04 22.64 7.86
CA VAL A 11 27.03 22.58 8.96
C VAL A 11 28.28 21.76 8.59
N LEU A 12 28.09 20.63 7.91
CA LEU A 12 29.19 19.81 7.42
C LEU A 12 30.01 20.52 6.34
N GLY A 13 29.33 21.22 5.42
CA GLY A 13 29.93 22.03 4.38
C GLY A 13 30.76 23.19 4.92
N ASP A 14 30.26 23.88 5.95
CA ASP A 14 30.96 24.99 6.63
C ASP A 14 32.27 24.52 7.27
N GLN A 15 32.35 23.26 7.70
CA GLN A 15 33.57 22.65 8.25
C GLN A 15 34.44 22.00 7.16
N GLY A 16 34.03 22.02 5.89
CA GLY A 16 34.76 21.39 4.79
C GLY A 16 34.84 19.86 4.88
N VAL A 17 33.92 19.21 5.61
CA VAL A 17 33.96 17.76 5.86
C VAL A 17 32.64 17.11 5.44
N GLY A 18 32.70 16.18 4.49
CA GLY A 18 31.53 15.38 4.11
C GLY A 18 31.15 14.29 5.12
N MET A 19 30.04 13.59 4.87
CA MET A 19 29.54 12.48 5.73
C MET A 19 30.59 11.39 5.95
N GLU A 20 31.40 11.07 4.94
CA GLU A 20 32.43 10.02 5.01
C GLU A 20 33.84 10.54 5.34
N GLY A 21 34.01 11.86 5.51
CA GLY A 21 35.33 12.44 5.74
C GLY A 21 35.95 12.02 7.09
N PRO A 22 37.28 11.79 7.15
CA PRO A 22 37.95 11.39 8.39
C PRO A 22 37.92 12.52 9.43
N LEU A 23 37.76 12.12 10.69
CA LEU A 23 37.75 13.02 11.86
C LEU A 23 39.09 13.04 12.61
N VAL A 24 40.02 12.19 12.20
CA VAL A 24 41.37 12.10 12.75
C VAL A 24 42.39 12.43 11.66
N ASP A 25 43.54 12.93 12.08
CA ASP A 25 44.69 13.17 11.22
C ASP A 25 45.44 11.86 10.93
N ALA A 26 46.57 11.96 10.21
CA ALA A 26 47.38 10.81 9.82
C ALA A 26 48.08 10.12 11.02
N GLU A 27 48.25 10.85 12.12
CA GLU A 27 48.85 10.35 13.35
C GLU A 27 47.80 9.72 14.29
N GLY A 28 46.51 9.84 13.96
CA GLY A 28 45.39 9.26 14.70
C GLY A 28 44.81 10.16 15.79
N PHE A 29 45.19 11.45 15.83
CA PHE A 29 44.64 12.43 16.76
C PHE A 29 43.43 13.16 16.15
N PRO A 30 42.50 13.69 16.99
CA PRO A 30 41.39 14.50 16.50
C PRO A 30 41.90 15.69 15.70
N ARG A 31 41.33 15.87 14.51
CA ARG A 31 41.70 16.97 13.62
C ARG A 31 41.52 18.33 14.29
N ALA A 32 42.60 19.09 14.37
CA ALA A 32 42.62 20.41 14.99
C ALA A 32 42.02 21.51 14.09
N ASP A 33 41.91 21.26 12.79
CA ASP A 33 41.43 22.22 11.79
C ASP A 33 39.90 22.29 11.69
N VAL A 34 39.18 21.39 12.36
CA VAL A 34 37.70 21.32 12.30
C VAL A 34 37.08 21.10 13.66
N ASN A 35 35.80 21.47 13.80
CA ASN A 35 35.04 21.15 15.00
C ASN A 35 34.52 19.69 14.95
N VAL A 36 35.35 18.76 15.42
CA VAL A 36 35.04 17.31 15.45
C VAL A 36 33.72 17.01 16.18
N TYR A 37 33.40 17.75 17.26
CA TYR A 37 32.18 17.55 18.02
C TYR A 37 30.93 17.90 17.20
N GLN A 38 30.92 19.08 16.57
CA GLN A 38 29.80 19.50 15.73
C GLN A 38 29.59 18.57 14.54
N ILE A 39 30.69 18.17 13.88
CA ILE A 39 30.63 17.23 12.75
C ILE A 39 30.04 15.90 13.20
N ARG A 40 30.48 15.35 14.34
CA ARG A 40 29.95 14.09 14.86
C ARG A 40 28.45 14.17 15.13
N THR A 41 28.00 15.26 15.77
CA THR A 41 26.58 15.49 16.03
C THR A 41 25.79 15.58 14.73
N ALA A 42 26.25 16.39 13.76
CA ALA A 42 25.58 16.55 12.48
C ALA A 42 25.48 15.22 11.70
N LYS A 43 26.58 14.46 11.61
CA LYS A 43 26.60 13.13 10.97
C LYS A 43 25.61 12.18 11.64
N HIS A 44 25.61 12.12 12.97
CA HIS A 44 24.69 11.27 13.73
C HIS A 44 23.23 11.65 13.48
N SER A 45 22.91 12.94 13.54
CA SER A 45 21.55 13.44 13.28
C SER A 45 21.07 13.10 11.87
N ILE A 46 21.92 13.28 10.85
CA ILE A 46 21.58 12.91 9.47
C ILE A 46 21.29 11.41 9.38
N SER A 47 22.16 10.56 9.91
CA SER A 47 21.97 9.10 9.90
C SER A 47 20.69 8.68 10.62
N CYS A 48 20.38 9.28 11.77
CA CYS A 48 19.15 9.01 12.52
C CYS A 48 17.91 9.36 11.70
N ILE A 49 17.86 10.56 11.11
CA ILE A 49 16.70 10.98 10.30
C ILE A 49 16.54 10.07 9.09
N GLN A 50 17.63 9.76 8.38
CA GLN A 50 17.58 8.89 7.21
C GLN A 50 17.12 7.47 7.55
N ASN A 51 17.61 6.89 8.66
CA ASN A 51 17.20 5.56 9.10
C ASN A 51 15.74 5.54 9.55
N TYR A 52 15.32 6.57 10.29
CA TYR A 52 13.92 6.72 10.70
C TYR A 52 12.99 6.84 9.49
N HIS A 53 13.37 7.65 8.50
CA HIS A 53 12.62 7.77 7.25
C HIS A 53 12.51 6.44 6.51
N LYS A 54 13.62 5.69 6.38
CA LYS A 54 13.61 4.34 5.78
C LYS A 54 12.66 3.41 6.53
N ALA A 55 12.68 3.42 7.87
CA ALA A 55 11.81 2.58 8.68
C ALA A 55 10.31 2.92 8.45
N ILE A 56 9.95 4.21 8.46
CA ILE A 56 8.58 4.64 8.16
C ILE A 56 8.14 4.18 6.77
N MET A 57 8.99 4.33 5.77
CA MET A 57 8.64 3.94 4.40
C MET A 57 8.33 2.43 4.29
N VAL A 58 9.11 1.60 4.99
CA VAL A 58 8.84 0.15 5.07
C VAL A 58 7.51 -0.12 5.78
N GLU A 59 7.21 0.59 6.88
CA GLU A 59 5.94 0.43 7.58
C GLU A 59 4.73 0.82 6.70
N ILE A 60 4.85 1.91 5.94
CA ILE A 60 3.82 2.35 4.99
C ILE A 60 3.59 1.29 3.91
N GLU A 61 4.65 0.78 3.31
CA GLU A 61 4.58 -0.27 2.29
C GLU A 61 3.86 -1.52 2.83
N MET A 62 4.24 -1.97 4.02
CA MET A 62 3.59 -3.11 4.69
C MET A 62 2.11 -2.83 4.98
N ALA A 63 1.77 -1.64 5.46
CA ALA A 63 0.38 -1.27 5.75
C ALA A 63 -0.48 -1.27 4.48
N LEU A 64 0.06 -0.79 3.36
CA LEU A 64 -0.62 -0.77 2.07
C LEU A 64 -0.90 -2.20 1.57
N HIS A 65 0.09 -3.09 1.65
CA HIS A 65 -0.11 -4.50 1.30
C HIS A 65 -1.18 -5.17 2.17
N ARG A 66 -1.18 -4.92 3.48
CA ARG A 66 -2.19 -5.47 4.39
C ARG A 66 -3.59 -4.94 4.06
N LEU A 67 -3.73 -3.66 3.73
CA LEU A 67 -5.02 -3.07 3.35
C LEU A 67 -5.59 -3.77 2.12
N HIS A 68 -4.80 -3.89 1.05
CA HIS A 68 -5.25 -4.55 -0.17
C HIS A 68 -5.53 -6.04 0.00
N ALA A 69 -4.71 -6.75 0.78
CA ALA A 69 -4.96 -8.15 1.11
C ALA A 69 -6.28 -8.33 1.85
N ARG A 70 -6.57 -7.45 2.82
CA ARG A 70 -7.83 -7.45 3.57
C ARG A 70 -9.03 -7.17 2.68
N GLU A 71 -8.94 -6.16 1.81
CA GLU A 71 -10.02 -5.85 0.87
C GLU A 71 -10.29 -6.99 -0.11
N LYS A 72 -9.22 -7.62 -0.63
CA LYS A 72 -9.36 -8.78 -1.51
C LYS A 72 -10.05 -9.94 -0.78
N ALA A 73 -9.60 -10.27 0.42
CA ALA A 73 -10.20 -11.35 1.21
C ALA A 73 -11.69 -11.09 1.49
N LYS A 74 -12.06 -9.83 1.78
CA LYS A 74 -13.46 -9.45 1.94
C LYS A 74 -14.26 -9.63 0.65
N ARG A 75 -13.75 -9.16 -0.50
CA ARG A 75 -14.45 -9.35 -1.79
C ARG A 75 -14.62 -10.83 -2.14
N ASP A 76 -13.60 -11.65 -1.89
CA ASP A 76 -13.65 -13.09 -2.14
C ASP A 76 -14.70 -13.76 -1.23
N GLN A 77 -14.81 -13.33 0.04
CA GLN A 77 -15.84 -13.80 0.97
C GLN A 77 -17.25 -13.37 0.54
N ASP A 78 -17.45 -12.08 0.26
CA ASP A 78 -18.74 -11.55 -0.19
C ASP A 78 -19.22 -12.27 -1.47
N GLN A 79 -18.29 -12.60 -2.38
CA GLN A 79 -18.59 -13.37 -3.59
C GLN A 79 -18.99 -14.82 -3.27
N ALA A 80 -18.27 -15.49 -2.37
CA ALA A 80 -18.61 -16.86 -1.96
C ALA A 80 -19.98 -16.95 -1.27
N GLU A 81 -20.31 -15.98 -0.41
CA GLU A 81 -21.61 -15.88 0.24
C GLU A 81 -22.74 -15.68 -0.79
N SER A 82 -22.57 -14.76 -1.75
CA SER A 82 -23.55 -14.54 -2.81
C SER A 82 -23.77 -15.77 -3.70
N GLN A 83 -22.73 -16.56 -3.95
CA GLN A 83 -22.82 -17.78 -4.74
C GLN A 83 -23.55 -18.90 -3.97
N ALA A 84 -23.30 -19.02 -2.66
CA ALA A 84 -24.02 -19.96 -1.80
C ALA A 84 -25.51 -19.62 -1.73
N GLU A 85 -25.86 -18.35 -1.52
CA GLU A 85 -27.26 -17.88 -1.52
C GLU A 85 -27.97 -18.19 -2.84
N SER A 86 -27.28 -17.98 -3.98
CA SER A 86 -27.84 -18.27 -5.30
C SER A 86 -28.12 -19.78 -5.48
N MET A 87 -27.21 -20.65 -5.01
CA MET A 87 -27.39 -22.10 -5.07
C MET A 87 -28.52 -22.59 -4.15
N GLU A 88 -28.64 -22.03 -2.94
CA GLU A 88 -29.75 -22.34 -2.03
C GLU A 88 -31.10 -21.90 -2.63
N GLN A 89 -31.13 -20.74 -3.29
CA GLN A 89 -32.30 -20.24 -3.97
C GLN A 89 -32.71 -21.17 -5.14
N GLU A 90 -31.76 -21.66 -5.93
CA GLU A 90 -32.01 -22.61 -7.02
C GLU A 90 -32.55 -23.96 -6.53
N VAL A 91 -32.05 -24.45 -5.38
CA VAL A 91 -32.52 -25.70 -4.75
C VAL A 91 -33.92 -25.57 -4.14
N THR A 92 -34.34 -24.36 -3.74
CA THR A 92 -35.68 -24.09 -3.21
C THR A 92 -36.73 -23.75 -4.27
N LEU A 93 -36.33 -23.59 -5.53
CA LEU A 93 -37.30 -23.39 -6.61
C LEU A 93 -38.18 -24.65 -6.73
N PRO A 94 -39.52 -24.53 -6.63
CA PRO A 94 -40.40 -25.67 -6.82
C PRO A 94 -40.21 -26.21 -8.24
N SER A 95 -40.38 -27.52 -8.41
CA SER A 95 -40.28 -28.11 -9.74
C SER A 95 -41.29 -27.43 -10.68
N PRO A 96 -40.90 -27.13 -11.93
CA PRO A 96 -41.80 -26.49 -12.87
C PRO A 96 -43.03 -27.38 -13.06
N PHE A 97 -44.20 -26.87 -12.67
CA PHE A 97 -45.44 -27.63 -12.68
C PHE A 97 -46.09 -27.72 -14.07
N ALA A 98 -45.61 -26.92 -15.03
CA ALA A 98 -46.12 -26.88 -16.40
C ALA A 98 -45.03 -26.49 -17.41
N ARG A 99 -45.16 -26.99 -18.64
CA ARG A 99 -44.41 -26.53 -19.81
C ARG A 99 -45.37 -25.84 -20.78
N ALA A 100 -44.97 -24.73 -21.36
CA ALA A 100 -45.75 -24.02 -22.37
C ALA A 100 -45.45 -24.60 -23.76
N ASP A 101 -46.44 -25.21 -24.41
CA ASP A 101 -46.29 -25.82 -25.74
C ASP A 101 -46.44 -24.81 -26.90
N ALA A 102 -47.16 -23.70 -26.68
CA ALA A 102 -47.35 -22.67 -27.68
C ALA A 102 -47.50 -21.30 -27.04
N VAL A 103 -46.89 -20.27 -27.65
CA VAL A 103 -47.02 -18.87 -27.25
C VAL A 103 -47.65 -18.12 -28.41
N SER A 104 -48.81 -17.51 -28.18
CA SER A 104 -49.49 -16.70 -29.20
C SER A 104 -48.88 -15.30 -29.29
N GLN A 105 -48.85 -14.76 -30.52
CA GLN A 105 -48.29 -13.44 -30.81
C GLN A 105 -49.09 -12.35 -30.07
N GLY A 106 -48.40 -11.47 -29.35
CA GLY A 106 -49.03 -10.38 -28.58
C GLY A 106 -49.56 -10.76 -27.19
N SER A 107 -49.39 -12.01 -26.74
CA SER A 107 -49.77 -12.43 -25.39
C SER A 107 -48.81 -11.91 -24.31
N PRO A 108 -49.23 -11.88 -23.02
CA PRO A 108 -48.34 -11.54 -21.91
C PRO A 108 -47.09 -12.44 -21.84
N ALA A 109 -47.22 -13.72 -22.21
CA ALA A 109 -46.10 -14.66 -22.28
C ALA A 109 -45.11 -14.31 -23.43
N CYS A 110 -45.60 -13.79 -24.55
CA CYS A 110 -44.76 -13.32 -25.66
C CYS A 110 -43.88 -12.12 -25.27
N GLN A 111 -44.40 -11.22 -24.44
CA GLN A 111 -43.66 -10.04 -23.97
C GLN A 111 -42.55 -10.39 -22.97
N ALA A 112 -42.80 -11.35 -22.07
CA ALA A 112 -41.82 -11.77 -21.06
C ALA A 112 -40.58 -12.47 -21.65
N VAL A 113 -40.73 -13.20 -22.77
CA VAL A 113 -39.61 -13.86 -23.47
C VAL A 113 -38.69 -12.86 -24.16
N SER A 114 -39.23 -11.75 -24.67
CA SER A 114 -38.45 -10.74 -25.39
C SER A 114 -37.50 -9.94 -24.48
N VAL A 115 -37.66 -10.00 -23.16
CA VAL A 115 -36.84 -9.24 -22.19
C VAL A 115 -35.57 -9.99 -21.77
N TYR A 116 -35.46 -11.29 -22.07
CA TYR A 116 -34.31 -12.14 -21.74
C TYR A 116 -33.39 -12.44 -22.95
N SER A 117 -33.66 -11.86 -24.12
CA SER A 117 -32.76 -11.91 -25.28
C SER A 117 -32.21 -10.52 -25.62
N ALA A 118 -31.29 -10.03 -24.80
CA ALA A 118 -30.39 -8.92 -25.13
C ALA A 118 -29.08 -9.09 -24.36
#